data_AF-A0A1G7KR45-F1
#
_entry.id   AF-A0A1G7KR45-F1
#
_cell.length_a   1.000
_cell.length_b   1.000
_cell.length_c   1.000
_cell.angle_alpha   90.00
_cell.angle_beta   90.00
_cell.angle_gamma   90.00
#
_symmetry.space_group_name_H-M   'P 1'
#
loop_
_entity.id
_entity.type
_entity.pdbx_description
1 polymer ?
#
loop_
_entity_poly.entity_id
_entity_poly.type
_entity_poly.pdbx_seq_one_letter_code
_entity_poly.pdbx_strand_id
1 'polypeptide(L)'
;MPAILKGWFDRVWHQGYAYGHRGPDGEWLGYGDGFLSGTRALAVVTAGGPAWTYGERGIHGSADALLFPLQHGILFYGGAEVLPPVLVTGADRHTPEEGDRAAAHLRERLLAIPATEPIAYRPGRGGDYDENLVLRPGVAPGVTGLAVHVA
;
A
#
# COMPACT_ATOMS: atom_id res chain seq x y z
N MET A 1 3.62 -2.74 -11.37
CA MET A 1 2.26 -3.09 -11.85
C MET A 1 2.24 -3.15 -13.38
N PRO A 2 1.37 -3.97 -14.02
CA PRO A 2 1.22 -3.98 -15.48
C PRO A 2 0.81 -2.62 -16.05
N ALA A 3 1.27 -2.30 -17.26
CA ALA A 3 1.05 -0.98 -17.87
C ALA A 3 -0.44 -0.63 -18.02
N ILE A 4 -1.29 -1.60 -18.34
CA ILE A 4 -2.74 -1.38 -18.45
C ILE A 4 -3.37 -0.95 -17.12
N LEU A 5 -2.93 -1.53 -15.99
CA LEU A 5 -3.41 -1.15 -14.66
C LEU A 5 -2.86 0.23 -14.27
N LYS A 6 -1.59 0.51 -14.58
CA LYS A 6 -1.02 1.84 -14.34
C LYS A 6 -1.78 2.92 -15.13
N GLY A 7 -2.09 2.65 -16.40
CA GLY A 7 -2.87 3.55 -17.24
C GLY A 7 -4.32 3.74 -16.76
N TRP A 8 -4.90 2.76 -16.06
CA TRP A 8 -6.19 2.96 -15.40
C TRP A 8 -6.10 4.00 -14.28
N PHE A 9 -5.10 3.89 -13.39
CA PHE A 9 -4.86 4.90 -12.36
C PHE A 9 -4.64 6.28 -12.99
N ASP A 10 -3.78 6.38 -13.99
CA ASP A 10 -3.44 7.67 -14.62
C ASP A 10 -4.63 8.38 -15.29
N ARG A 11 -5.60 7.61 -15.81
CA ARG A 11 -6.76 8.14 -16.52
C ARG A 11 -7.97 8.38 -15.62
N VAL A 12 -8.15 7.54 -14.60
CA VAL A 12 -9.31 7.63 -13.70
C VAL A 12 -9.01 8.56 -12.53
N TRP A 13 -7.80 8.54 -12.01
CA TRP A 13 -7.40 9.35 -10.87
C TRP A 13 -6.85 10.69 -11.35
N HIS A 14 -7.73 11.56 -11.84
CA HIS A 14 -7.35 12.89 -12.30
C HIS A 14 -7.45 13.94 -11.17
N GLN A 15 -6.77 15.08 -11.40
CA GLN A 15 -6.83 16.23 -10.49
C GLN A 15 -8.27 16.75 -10.35
N GLY A 16 -8.67 17.08 -9.13
CA GLY A 16 -10.03 17.54 -8.80
C GLY A 16 -11.05 16.41 -8.61
N TYR A 17 -10.68 15.16 -8.91
CA TYR A 17 -11.44 13.98 -8.49
C TYR A 17 -10.67 13.20 -7.42
N ALA A 18 -9.52 12.64 -7.79
CA ALA A 18 -8.76 11.76 -6.90
C ALA A 18 -7.66 12.49 -6.10
N TYR A 19 -7.10 13.57 -6.65
CA TYR A 19 -6.00 14.31 -6.02
C TYR A 19 -6.06 15.82 -6.26
N GLY A 20 -5.20 16.56 -5.58
CA GLY A 20 -5.07 18.01 -5.74
C GLY A 20 -6.08 18.81 -4.92
N HIS A 21 -6.68 18.19 -3.92
CA HIS A 21 -7.62 18.82 -3.00
C HIS A 21 -6.89 19.50 -1.84
N ARG A 22 -7.49 20.58 -1.33
CA ARG A 22 -7.05 21.28 -0.13
C ARG A 22 -8.14 21.25 0.93
N GLY A 23 -7.73 21.19 2.18
CA GLY A 23 -8.65 21.30 3.32
C GLY A 23 -9.10 22.74 3.55
N PRO A 24 -10.01 22.96 4.52
CA PRO A 24 -10.56 24.28 4.83
C PRO A 24 -9.51 25.34 5.16
N ASP A 25 -8.38 24.92 5.73
CA ASP A 25 -7.28 25.79 6.16
C ASP A 25 -6.15 25.85 5.11
N GLY A 26 -6.39 25.31 3.91
CA GLY A 26 -5.44 25.30 2.80
C GLY A 26 -4.40 24.18 2.88
N GLU A 27 -4.51 23.26 3.84
CA GLU A 27 -3.63 22.09 3.97
C GLU A 27 -3.85 21.09 2.83
N TRP A 28 -2.83 20.29 2.50
CA TRP A 28 -2.96 19.24 1.49
C TRP A 28 -3.85 18.10 1.99
N LEU A 29 -4.80 17.65 1.17
CA LEU A 29 -5.56 16.42 1.41
C LEU A 29 -4.90 15.24 0.69
N GLY A 30 -4.85 14.11 1.39
CA GLY A 30 -4.18 12.89 0.97
C GLY A 30 -3.71 12.10 2.19
N TYR A 31 -3.19 10.90 1.95
CA TYR A 31 -2.54 10.05 2.96
C TYR A 31 -3.42 9.80 4.19
N GLY A 32 -4.46 8.99 4.01
CA GLY A 32 -5.50 8.70 5.00
C GLY A 32 -6.79 9.49 4.79
N ASP A 33 -6.71 10.64 4.12
CA ASP A 33 -7.86 11.44 3.70
C ASP A 33 -7.98 11.47 2.17
N GLY A 34 -9.16 11.18 1.63
CA GLY A 34 -9.39 11.29 0.19
C GLY A 34 -10.69 10.67 -0.29
N PHE A 35 -10.83 10.52 -1.61
CA PHE A 35 -12.06 10.03 -2.24
C PHE A 35 -12.35 8.54 -1.95
N LEU A 36 -11.37 7.78 -1.42
CA LEU A 36 -11.50 6.40 -0.96
C LEU A 36 -11.67 6.29 0.56
N SER A 37 -11.81 7.40 1.29
CA SER A 37 -12.06 7.36 2.73
C SER A 37 -13.29 6.50 3.07
N GLY A 38 -13.15 5.64 4.07
CA GLY A 38 -14.17 4.65 4.45
C GLY A 38 -14.18 3.37 3.61
N THR A 39 -13.24 3.22 2.68
CA THR A 39 -13.05 1.98 1.91
C THR A 39 -11.81 1.22 2.34
N ARG A 40 -11.76 -0.09 2.05
CA ARG A 40 -10.62 -0.96 2.28
C ARG A 40 -10.02 -1.41 0.95
N ALA A 41 -8.68 -1.45 0.86
CA ALA A 41 -7.98 -1.84 -0.36
C ALA A 41 -7.01 -3.01 -0.10
N LEU A 42 -7.10 -4.08 -0.89
CA LEU A 42 -6.21 -5.23 -0.85
C LEU A 42 -5.47 -5.38 -2.18
N ALA A 43 -4.13 -5.35 -2.14
CA ALA A 43 -3.31 -5.68 -3.29
C ALA A 43 -3.10 -7.20 -3.38
N VAL A 44 -3.37 -7.79 -4.54
CA VAL A 44 -3.12 -9.21 -4.84
C VAL A 44 -2.10 -9.30 -5.96
N VAL A 45 -0.97 -9.93 -5.69
CA VAL A 45 0.21 -9.92 -6.56
C VAL A 45 0.75 -11.33 -6.72
N THR A 46 0.98 -11.74 -7.96
CA THR A 46 1.78 -12.92 -8.27
C THR A 46 3.18 -12.49 -8.70
N ALA A 47 4.19 -13.26 -8.31
CA ALA A 47 5.58 -13.00 -8.58
C ALA A 47 6.30 -14.30 -8.95
N GLY A 48 7.17 -14.26 -9.96
CA GLY A 48 7.94 -15.43 -10.39
C GLY A 48 9.19 -15.71 -9.54
N GLY A 49 9.70 -14.71 -8.82
CA GLY A 49 10.80 -14.89 -7.87
C GLY A 49 10.35 -15.73 -6.66
N PRO A 50 11.22 -16.53 -6.04
CA PRO A 50 10.89 -17.27 -4.83
C PRO A 50 10.80 -16.34 -3.60
N ALA A 51 10.10 -16.76 -2.54
CA ALA A 51 9.81 -15.91 -1.38
C ALA A 51 11.04 -15.19 -0.77
N TRP A 52 12.17 -15.90 -0.63
CA TRP A 52 13.36 -15.36 0.02
C TRP A 52 14.04 -14.21 -0.75
N THR A 53 13.78 -14.06 -2.06
CA THR A 53 14.34 -12.94 -2.83
C THR A 53 13.62 -11.62 -2.56
N TYR A 54 12.44 -11.66 -1.92
CA TYR A 54 11.63 -10.51 -1.50
C TYR A 54 11.68 -10.24 0.01
N GLY A 55 12.63 -10.85 0.74
CA GLY A 55 12.89 -10.51 2.15
C GLY A 55 13.69 -9.22 2.30
N GLU A 56 13.89 -8.75 3.53
CA GLU A 56 14.64 -7.51 3.85
C GLU A 56 16.05 -7.46 3.26
N ARG A 57 16.68 -8.64 3.09
CA ARG A 57 18.02 -8.81 2.51
C ARG A 57 17.99 -9.52 1.16
N GLY A 58 16.81 -9.69 0.58
CA GLY A 58 16.61 -10.32 -0.72
C GLY A 58 17.03 -9.39 -1.85
N ILE A 59 17.54 -9.96 -2.94
CA ILE A 59 18.10 -9.18 -4.05
C ILE A 59 17.08 -8.32 -4.79
N HIS A 60 15.77 -8.64 -4.70
CA HIS A 60 14.73 -7.82 -5.31
C HIS A 60 14.32 -6.63 -4.43
N GLY A 61 14.76 -6.60 -3.17
CA GLY A 61 14.21 -5.72 -2.14
C GLY A 61 12.97 -6.32 -1.47
N SER A 62 12.62 -5.79 -0.30
CA SER A 62 11.48 -6.31 0.46
C SER A 62 10.17 -6.10 -0.29
N ALA A 63 9.22 -7.02 -0.13
CA ALA A 63 7.87 -6.89 -0.68
C ALA A 63 7.22 -5.54 -0.29
N ASP A 64 7.38 -5.13 0.96
CA ASP A 64 6.84 -3.86 1.46
C ASP A 64 7.45 -2.66 0.73
N ALA A 65 8.77 -2.66 0.51
CA ALA A 65 9.43 -1.57 -0.23
C ALA A 65 8.98 -1.52 -1.70
N LEU A 66 8.82 -2.68 -2.34
CA LEU A 66 8.39 -2.78 -3.74
C LEU A 66 6.93 -2.38 -3.94
N LEU A 67 6.08 -2.63 -2.95
CA LEU A 67 4.64 -2.31 -2.99
C LEU A 67 4.32 -0.93 -2.42
N PHE A 68 5.26 -0.28 -1.72
CA PHE A 68 5.07 1.05 -1.13
C PHE A 68 4.51 2.09 -2.11
N PRO A 69 4.99 2.22 -3.37
CA PRO A 69 4.43 3.20 -4.30
C PRO A 69 2.94 2.96 -4.63
N LEU A 70 2.49 1.71 -4.61
CA LEU A 70 1.07 1.36 -4.81
C LEU A 70 0.29 1.53 -3.51
N GLN A 71 0.74 0.92 -2.42
CA GLN A 71 0.02 0.88 -1.16
C GLN A 71 -0.02 2.26 -0.49
N HIS A 72 1.13 2.90 -0.30
CA HIS A 72 1.21 4.23 0.30
C HIS A 72 0.90 5.34 -0.72
N GLY A 73 1.60 5.31 -1.87
CA GLY A 73 1.58 6.43 -2.84
C GLY A 73 0.31 6.55 -3.68
N ILE A 74 -0.51 5.50 -3.75
CA ILE A 74 -1.77 5.51 -4.51
C ILE A 74 -2.93 5.22 -3.56
N LEU A 75 -3.01 4.03 -2.98
CA LEU A 75 -4.20 3.61 -2.23
C LEU A 75 -4.40 4.41 -0.93
N PHE A 76 -3.37 4.51 -0.09
CA PHE A 76 -3.42 5.30 1.13
C PHE A 76 -3.48 6.79 0.85
N TYR A 77 -2.76 7.27 -0.18
CA TYR A 77 -2.89 8.64 -0.65
C TYR A 77 -4.35 8.99 -0.97
N GLY A 78 -5.08 8.08 -1.63
CA GLY A 78 -6.49 8.25 -1.94
C GLY A 78 -7.43 8.13 -0.72
N GLY A 79 -6.93 7.79 0.46
CA GLY A 79 -7.70 7.69 1.71
C GLY A 79 -8.19 6.29 2.07
N ALA A 80 -7.80 5.24 1.34
CA ALA A 80 -8.22 3.88 1.67
C ALA A 80 -7.51 3.35 2.92
N GLU A 81 -8.21 2.51 3.69
CA GLU A 81 -7.61 1.60 4.67
C GLU A 81 -6.89 0.48 3.91
N VAL A 82 -5.56 0.58 3.79
CA VAL A 82 -4.77 -0.36 2.98
C VAL A 82 -4.43 -1.60 3.78
N LEU A 83 -4.87 -2.77 3.31
CA LEU A 83 -4.63 -4.05 3.98
C LEU A 83 -3.25 -4.62 3.59
N PRO A 84 -2.65 -5.47 4.45
CA PRO A 84 -1.46 -6.24 4.09
C PRO A 84 -1.67 -6.96 2.75
N PRO A 85 -0.69 -7.01 1.84
CA PRO A 85 -0.92 -7.57 0.51
C PRO A 85 -1.10 -9.09 0.56
N VAL A 86 -1.63 -9.67 -0.51
CA VAL A 86 -1.47 -11.09 -0.83
C VAL A 86 -0.36 -11.18 -1.88
N LEU A 87 0.76 -11.81 -1.52
CA LEU A 87 1.88 -12.03 -2.43
C LEU A 87 2.07 -13.54 -2.66
N VAL A 88 1.83 -13.99 -3.89
CA VAL A 88 2.06 -15.37 -4.32
C VAL A 88 3.39 -15.43 -5.06
N THR A 89 4.42 -16.00 -4.43
CA THR A 89 5.78 -16.07 -4.98
C THR A 89 6.06 -17.42 -5.65
N GLY A 90 7.04 -17.45 -6.55
CA GLY A 90 7.36 -18.63 -7.38
C GLY A 90 6.19 -19.08 -8.26
N ALA A 91 5.24 -18.19 -8.57
CA ALA A 91 3.94 -18.55 -9.13
C ALA A 91 4.03 -19.23 -10.51
N ASP A 92 5.10 -18.96 -11.27
CA ASP A 92 5.38 -19.57 -12.56
C ASP A 92 5.77 -21.06 -12.48
N ARG A 93 6.05 -21.56 -11.27
CA ARG A 93 6.49 -22.95 -11.02
C ARG A 93 5.55 -23.73 -10.10
N HIS A 94 4.40 -23.17 -9.76
CA HIS A 94 3.44 -23.85 -8.90
C HIS A 94 2.94 -25.15 -9.57
N THR A 95 3.00 -26.23 -8.80
CA THR A 95 2.19 -27.42 -9.03
C THR A 95 0.70 -27.11 -8.88
N PRO A 96 -0.22 -27.93 -9.42
CA PRO A 96 -1.65 -27.76 -9.19
C PRO A 96 -2.01 -27.64 -7.70
N GLU A 97 -1.38 -28.44 -6.83
CA GLU A 97 -1.59 -28.42 -5.39
C GLU A 97 -1.08 -27.12 -4.72
N GLU A 98 0.00 -26.53 -5.23
CA GLU A 98 0.46 -25.20 -4.80
C GLU A 98 -0.47 -24.08 -5.26
N GLY A 99 -1.02 -24.20 -6.48
CA GLY A 99 -2.05 -23.31 -7.00
C GLY A 99 -3.32 -23.33 -6.14
N ASP A 100 -3.79 -24.52 -5.75
CA ASP A 100 -4.96 -24.68 -4.89
C ASP A 100 -4.73 -24.08 -3.49
N ARG A 101 -3.53 -24.27 -2.92
CA ARG A 101 -3.15 -23.64 -1.65
C ARG A 101 -3.11 -22.11 -1.76
N ALA A 102 -2.57 -21.56 -2.84
CA ALA A 102 -2.56 -20.12 -3.08
C ALA A 102 -3.99 -19.56 -3.23
N ALA A 103 -4.87 -20.27 -3.93
CA ALA A 103 -6.28 -19.90 -4.08
C ALA A 103 -7.05 -19.97 -2.75
N ALA A 104 -6.79 -20.99 -1.92
CA ALA A 104 -7.37 -21.11 -0.59
C ALA A 104 -6.93 -19.97 0.32
N HIS A 105 -5.64 -19.63 0.31
CA HIS A 105 -5.11 -18.48 1.03
C HIS A 105 -5.74 -17.16 0.57
N LEU A 106 -5.85 -16.93 -0.74
CA LEU A 106 -6.52 -15.73 -1.25
C LEU A 106 -7.98 -15.66 -0.78
N ARG A 107 -8.72 -16.77 -0.81
CA ARG A 107 -10.11 -16.83 -0.33
C ARG A 107 -10.21 -16.44 1.15
N GLU A 108 -9.33 -16.99 1.99
CA GLU A 108 -9.27 -16.64 3.41
C GLU A 108 -9.04 -15.14 3.59
N ARG A 109 -8.06 -14.57 2.87
CA ARG A 109 -7.74 -13.13 2.94
C ARG A 109 -8.89 -12.25 2.47
N LEU A 110 -9.64 -12.65 1.45
CA LEU A 110 -10.83 -11.92 0.98
C LEU A 110 -11.96 -11.95 2.02
N LEU A 111 -12.23 -13.10 2.63
CA LEU A 111 -13.27 -13.24 3.66
C LEU A 111 -12.92 -12.47 4.95
N ALA A 112 -11.63 -12.33 5.25
CA ALA A 112 -11.14 -11.61 6.42
C ALA A 112 -11.09 -10.08 6.24
N ILE A 113 -11.34 -9.53 5.04
CA ILE A 113 -11.24 -8.08 4.76
C ILE A 113 -11.94 -7.20 5.82
N PRO A 114 -13.17 -7.49 6.29
CA PRO A 114 -13.84 -6.62 7.26
C PRO A 114 -13.15 -6.53 8.62
N ALA A 115 -12.37 -7.55 9.00
CA ALA A 115 -11.75 -7.66 10.32
C ALA A 115 -10.21 -7.56 10.28
N THR A 116 -9.60 -7.59 9.09
CA THR A 116 -8.15 -7.48 8.93
C THR A 116 -7.70 -6.08 9.34
N GLU A 117 -6.68 -5.99 10.21
CA GLU A 117 -6.07 -4.72 10.56
C GLU A 117 -5.34 -4.12 9.33
N PRO A 118 -5.60 -2.86 8.96
CA PRO A 118 -4.85 -2.18 7.91
C PRO A 118 -3.37 -2.02 8.28
N ILE A 119 -2.53 -1.77 7.27
CA ILE A 119 -1.18 -1.28 7.49
C ILE A 119 -1.29 0.07 8.20
N ALA A 120 -0.62 0.21 9.34
CA ALA A 120 -0.66 1.41 10.18
C ALA A 120 0.16 2.56 9.59
N TYR A 121 -0.16 2.99 8.37
CA TYR A 121 0.47 4.16 7.77
C TYR A 121 0.13 5.42 8.58
N ARG A 122 1.13 6.26 8.83
CA ARG A 122 0.96 7.55 9.51
C ARG A 122 0.14 8.49 8.63
N PRO A 123 -1.05 8.95 9.06
CA PRO A 123 -1.86 9.83 8.25
C PRO A 123 -1.23 11.22 8.14
N GLY A 124 -1.41 11.87 6.99
CA GLY A 124 -0.87 13.21 6.72
C GLY A 124 -1.35 14.25 7.73
N ARG A 125 -2.61 14.12 8.20
CA ARG A 125 -3.23 14.99 9.21
C ARG A 125 -3.23 14.38 10.63
N GLY A 126 -2.40 13.36 10.87
CA GLY A 126 -2.26 12.69 12.16
C GLY A 126 -1.40 13.42 13.20
N GLY A 127 -0.77 14.53 12.83
CA GLY A 127 0.13 15.30 13.70
C GLY A 127 1.60 14.88 13.63
N ASP A 128 1.91 13.71 13.08
CA ASP A 128 3.28 13.20 12.92
C ASP A 128 4.11 13.98 11.89
N TYR A 129 3.45 14.62 10.92
CA TYR A 129 4.07 15.45 9.89
C TYR A 129 3.84 16.95 10.15
N ASP A 130 4.74 17.77 9.61
CA ASP A 130 4.57 19.23 9.55
C ASP A 130 3.73 19.67 8.34
N GLU A 131 3.55 20.99 8.19
CA GLU A 131 2.78 21.60 7.11
C GLU A 131 3.33 21.34 5.70
N ASN A 132 4.59 20.90 5.60
CA ASN A 132 5.25 20.54 4.36
C ASN A 132 5.24 19.02 4.12
N LEU A 133 4.50 18.26 4.94
CA LEU A 133 4.47 16.79 4.93
C LEU A 133 5.84 16.16 5.22
N VAL A 134 6.67 16.85 6.00
CA VAL A 134 7.94 16.31 6.50
C VAL A 134 7.72 15.72 7.89
N LEU A 135 8.21 14.50 8.10
CA LEU A 135 8.04 13.80 9.38
C LEU A 135 8.78 14.57 10.48
N ARG A 136 8.12 14.81 11.61
CA ARG A 136 8.70 15.58 12.70
C ARG A 136 9.88 14.83 13.33
N PRO A 137 10.97 15.51 13.75
CA PRO A 137 12.18 14.85 14.27
C PRO A 137 11.96 13.95 15.50
N GLY A 138 10.90 14.20 16.28
CA GLY A 138 10.54 13.39 17.44
C GLY A 138 9.84 12.07 17.12
N VAL A 139 9.40 11.88 15.87
CA VAL A 139 8.71 10.68 15.40
C VAL A 139 9.72 9.74 14.76
N ALA A 140 9.75 8.47 15.19
CA ALA A 140 10.68 7.44 14.72
C ALA A 140 12.17 7.87 14.67
N PRO A 141 12.74 8.39 15.78
CA PRO A 141 14.09 8.94 15.79
C PRO A 141 15.14 7.90 15.39
N GLY A 142 16.04 8.29 14.48
CA GLY A 142 17.12 7.41 13.99
C GLY A 142 16.70 6.43 12.88
N VAL A 143 15.41 6.38 12.53
CA VAL A 143 14.91 5.59 11.40
C VAL A 143 14.80 6.51 10.17
N THR A 144 15.12 5.98 8.99
CA THR A 144 14.97 6.70 7.72
C THR A 144 14.38 5.79 6.64
N GLY A 145 14.02 6.36 5.49
CA GLY A 145 13.43 5.61 4.38
C GLY A 145 11.97 5.24 4.65
N LEU A 146 11.48 4.19 3.98
CA LEU A 146 10.04 3.90 3.91
C LEU A 146 9.43 3.48 5.25
N ALA A 147 10.23 2.87 6.13
CA ALA A 147 9.77 2.33 7.41
C ALA A 147 9.26 3.42 8.37
N VAL A 148 9.72 4.68 8.23
CA VAL A 148 9.28 5.78 9.11
C VAL A 148 7.80 6.09 8.98
N HIS A 149 7.18 5.70 7.85
CA HIS A 149 5.78 6.01 7.54
C HIS A 149 4.79 5.02 8.15
N VAL A 150 5.27 4.02 8.92
CA VAL A 150 4.43 3.07 9.67
C VAL A 150 4.53 3.40 11.17
N ALA A 151 3.39 3.36 11.87
CA ALA A 151 3.24 3.70 13.29
C ALA A 151 3.56 2.55 14.24
#